data_AF-A0A9D4WV84-F1
#
_entry.id   AF-A0A9D4WV84-F1
#
_cell.length_a   1.000
_cell.length_b   1.000
_cell.length_c   1.000
_cell.angle_alpha   90.00
_cell.angle_beta   90.00
_cell.angle_gamma   90.00
#
_symmetry.space_group_name_H-M   'P 1'
#
loop_
_entity.id
_entity.type
_entity.pdbx_description
1 polymer ?
#
loop_
_entity_poly.entity_id
_entity_poly.type
_entity_poly.pdbx_seq_one_letter_code
_entity_poly.pdbx_strand_id
1 'polypeptide(L)'
;NFKDKVRVQEELLEAFRYTPDAGVLVLQMLEGFHGLSGDCNDWRLRKMGRICVMLLRILSVAGVNVSFKAREKALKVALDWKVNLMGDYGNILKALGFIYLVYAFGIVSEFSMDELVEISAVAAVNVEFMQLCRDVGLTDRVPGKAVEFF
;
A
#
# COMPACT_ATOMS: atom_id res chain seq x y z
N ASN A 1 8.51 -8.83 19.31
CA ASN A 1 7.51 -9.81 19.78
C ASN A 1 6.36 -9.84 18.78
N PHE A 2 6.08 -11.00 18.16
CA PHE A 2 5.08 -11.11 17.09
C PHE A 2 3.65 -10.81 17.60
N LYS A 3 3.33 -11.25 18.82
CA LYS A 3 2.04 -11.00 19.47
C LYS A 3 1.75 -9.50 19.65
N ASP A 4 2.76 -8.73 20.03
CA ASP A 4 2.62 -7.28 20.21
C ASP A 4 2.37 -6.57 18.88
N LYS A 5 2.98 -7.03 17.78
CA LYS A 5 2.76 -6.46 16.44
C LYS A 5 1.32 -6.72 15.96
N VAL A 6 0.82 -7.95 16.11
CA VAL A 6 -0.55 -8.30 15.71
C VAL A 6 -1.56 -7.48 16.51
N ARG A 7 -1.39 -7.40 17.83
CA ARG A 7 -2.28 -6.63 18.71
C ARG A 7 -2.32 -5.15 18.33
N VAL A 8 -1.15 -4.55 18.06
CA VAL A 8 -1.07 -3.14 17.60
C VAL A 8 -1.79 -2.94 16.26
N GLN A 9 -1.71 -3.90 15.33
CA GLN A 9 -2.41 -3.79 14.05
C GLN A 9 -3.93 -3.89 14.20
N GLU A 10 -4.41 -4.76 15.09
CA GLU A 10 -5.85 -4.89 15.42
C GLU A 10 -6.38 -3.63 16.12
N GLU A 11 -5.65 -3.12 17.12
CA GLU A 11 -5.99 -1.88 17.82
C GLU A 11 -6.04 -0.70 16.83
N LEU A 12 -5.11 -0.63 15.89
CA LEU A 12 -5.07 0.43 14.87
C LEU A 12 -6.18 0.28 13.82
N LEU A 13 -6.51 -0.95 13.44
CA LEU A 13 -7.63 -1.26 12.54
C LEU A 13 -8.93 -0.73 13.14
N GLU A 14 -9.19 -1.04 14.40
CA GLU A 14 -10.36 -0.54 15.12
C GLU A 14 -10.32 0.98 15.24
N ALA A 15 -9.18 1.57 15.62
CA ALA A 15 -9.04 3.02 15.70
C ALA A 15 -9.38 3.72 14.38
N PHE A 16 -8.94 3.19 13.23
CA PHE A 16 -9.28 3.74 11.92
C PHE A 16 -10.79 3.70 11.61
N ARG A 17 -11.50 2.67 12.04
CA ARG A 17 -12.96 2.57 11.87
C ARG A 17 -13.73 3.67 12.59
N TYR A 18 -13.23 4.11 13.74
CA TYR A 18 -13.85 5.17 14.55
C TYR A 18 -13.29 6.57 14.29
N THR A 19 -12.22 6.69 13.51
CA THR A 19 -11.57 7.97 13.24
C THR A 19 -12.24 8.68 12.06
N PRO A 20 -12.84 9.87 12.27
CA PRO A 20 -13.29 10.70 11.17
C PRO A 20 -12.10 11.06 10.28
N ASP A 21 -12.24 10.84 8.97
CA ASP A 21 -11.20 11.15 7.98
C ASP A 21 -9.85 10.42 8.18
N ALA A 22 -9.86 9.15 8.61
CA ALA A 22 -8.66 8.31 8.71
C ALA A 22 -7.77 8.34 7.45
N GLY A 23 -8.38 8.41 6.26
CA GLY A 23 -7.66 8.54 4.99
C GLY A 23 -6.87 9.85 4.88
N VAL A 24 -7.38 10.98 5.40
CA VAL A 24 -6.66 12.26 5.41
C VAL A 24 -5.43 12.17 6.31
N LEU A 25 -5.56 11.56 7.49
CA LEU A 25 -4.44 11.40 8.42
C LEU A 25 -3.32 10.56 7.80
N VAL A 26 -3.68 9.44 7.15
CA VAL A 26 -2.70 8.59 6.46
C VAL A 26 -2.03 9.36 5.32
N LEU A 27 -2.79 10.14 4.54
CA LEU A 27 -2.21 10.99 3.49
C LEU A 27 -1.28 12.08 4.02
N GLN A 28 -1.62 12.72 5.14
CA GLN A 28 -0.75 13.71 5.77
C GLN A 28 0.58 13.10 6.21
N MET A 29 0.56 11.87 6.72
CA MET A 29 1.80 11.16 7.01
C MET A 29 2.57 10.92 5.71
N LEU A 30 1.93 10.44 4.64
CA LEU A 30 2.59 10.23 3.34
C LEU A 30 3.16 11.51 2.73
N GLU A 31 2.45 12.64 2.79
CA GLU A 31 2.89 13.97 2.31
C GLU A 31 4.13 14.45 3.09
N GLY A 32 4.20 14.21 4.40
CA GLY A 32 5.38 14.47 5.22
C GLY A 32 6.62 13.64 4.83
N PHE A 33 6.42 12.59 4.02
CA PHE A 33 7.45 11.67 3.56
C PHE A 33 7.53 11.67 2.03
N HIS A 34 8.12 12.72 1.46
CA HIS A 34 8.67 12.69 0.09
C HIS A 34 9.76 11.58 -0.10
N GLY A 35 10.11 10.82 0.95
CA GLY A 35 11.17 9.82 0.98
C GLY A 35 10.88 8.49 0.30
N LEU A 36 9.79 8.34 -0.46
CA LEU A 36 9.62 7.18 -1.36
C LEU A 36 10.15 7.44 -2.77
N SER A 37 10.52 8.69 -3.09
CA SER A 37 11.32 9.06 -4.28
C SER A 37 12.80 9.30 -3.95
N GLY A 38 13.19 9.38 -2.67
CA GLY A 38 14.57 9.62 -2.22
C GLY A 38 15.45 8.37 -2.19
N ASP A 39 16.77 8.60 -2.20
CA ASP A 39 17.81 7.57 -2.24
C ASP A 39 17.66 6.54 -1.10
N CYS A 40 17.62 5.26 -1.47
CA CYS A 40 17.19 4.11 -0.64
C CYS A 40 18.19 3.75 0.48
N ASN A 41 19.30 4.48 0.61
CA ASN A 41 20.36 4.18 1.57
C ASN A 41 20.06 4.61 3.02
N ASP A 42 19.14 5.56 3.24
CA ASP A 42 18.78 5.97 4.61
C ASP A 42 17.86 4.92 5.27
N TRP A 43 18.37 4.30 6.34
CA TRP A 43 17.63 3.32 7.14
C TRP A 43 16.38 3.91 7.80
N ARG A 44 16.36 5.22 8.11
CA ARG A 44 15.19 5.94 8.66
C ARG A 44 14.09 6.05 7.62
N LEU A 45 14.44 6.38 6.38
CA LEU A 45 13.50 6.42 5.25
C LEU A 45 12.92 5.03 4.98
N ARG A 46 13.75 3.98 5.00
CA ARG A 46 13.27 2.59 4.87
C ARG A 46 12.35 2.17 6.01
N LYS A 47 12.67 2.53 7.26
CA LYS A 47 11.81 2.25 8.41
C LYS A 47 10.47 2.97 8.31
N MET A 48 10.48 4.24 7.89
CA MET A 48 9.26 5.02 7.73
C MET A 48 8.41 4.51 6.58
N GLY A 49 9.01 4.17 5.43
CA GLY A 49 8.29 3.53 4.32
C GLY A 49 7.55 2.26 4.74
N ARG A 50 8.15 1.42 5.60
CA ARG A 50 7.48 0.24 6.17
C ARG A 50 6.29 0.60 7.06
N ILE A 51 6.38 1.68 7.82
CA ILE A 51 5.27 2.18 8.64
C ILE A 51 4.16 2.69 7.73
N CYS A 52 4.46 3.52 6.74
CA CYS A 52 3.49 4.02 5.76
C CYS A 52 2.77 2.91 5.02
N VAL A 53 3.50 1.90 4.53
CA VAL A 53 2.92 0.72 3.87
C VAL A 53 2.00 -0.04 4.82
N MET A 54 2.38 -0.21 6.09
CA MET A 54 1.55 -0.86 7.10
C MET A 54 0.26 -0.06 7.37
N LEU A 55 0.34 1.26 7.48
CA LEU A 55 -0.82 2.13 7.68
C LEU A 55 -1.79 2.03 6.50
N LEU A 56 -1.27 2.11 5.27
CA LEU A 56 -2.07 1.97 4.05
C LEU A 56 -2.73 0.60 3.96
N ARG A 57 -2.00 -0.46 4.32
CA ARG A 57 -2.55 -1.82 4.40
C ARG A 57 -3.72 -1.89 5.39
N ILE A 58 -3.51 -1.42 6.62
CA ILE A 58 -4.56 -1.45 7.65
C ILE A 58 -5.77 -0.61 7.21
N LEU A 59 -5.54 0.55 6.59
CA LEU A 59 -6.59 1.38 6.04
C LEU A 59 -7.39 0.66 4.93
N SER A 60 -6.71 -0.04 4.02
CA SER A 60 -7.38 -0.83 2.96
C SER A 60 -8.24 -1.96 3.52
N VAL A 61 -7.78 -2.63 4.59
CA VAL A 61 -8.52 -3.71 5.24
C VAL A 61 -9.66 -3.17 6.10
N ALA A 62 -9.49 -1.97 6.68
CA ALA A 62 -10.52 -1.32 7.50
C ALA A 62 -11.80 -1.02 6.70
N GLY A 63 -11.68 -0.84 5.37
CA GLY A 63 -12.81 -0.55 4.50
C GLY A 63 -13.51 0.76 4.83
N VAL A 64 -12.79 1.72 5.42
CA VAL A 64 -13.36 3.00 5.84
C VAL A 64 -13.80 3.83 4.64
N ASN A 65 -14.92 4.53 4.78
CA ASN A 65 -15.38 5.42 3.72
C ASN A 65 -14.46 6.64 3.65
N VAL A 66 -13.79 6.81 2.51
CA VAL A 66 -12.83 7.89 2.29
C VAL A 66 -13.55 9.09 1.70
N SER A 67 -13.33 10.28 2.26
CA SER A 67 -13.94 11.51 1.76
C SER A 67 -13.44 11.86 0.34
N PHE A 68 -14.28 12.54 -0.45
CA PHE A 68 -13.93 12.93 -1.83
C PHE A 68 -12.60 13.69 -1.91
N LYS A 69 -12.38 14.63 -0.98
CA LYS A 69 -11.14 15.40 -0.87
C LYS A 69 -9.91 14.51 -0.60
N ALA A 70 -10.06 13.48 0.24
CA ALA A 70 -8.99 12.53 0.50
C ALA A 70 -8.71 11.67 -0.74
N ARG A 71 -9.76 11.22 -1.45
CA ARG A 71 -9.63 10.49 -2.71
C ARG A 71 -8.87 11.30 -3.78
N GLU A 72 -9.21 12.57 -3.97
CA GLU A 72 -8.51 13.44 -4.93
C GLU A 72 -7.03 13.65 -4.57
N LYS A 73 -6.73 13.84 -3.29
CA LYS A 73 -5.34 13.94 -2.80
C LYS A 73 -4.57 12.64 -3.02
N ALA A 74 -5.18 11.51 -2.69
CA ALA A 74 -4.56 10.19 -2.91
C ALA A 74 -4.26 9.93 -4.38
N LEU A 75 -5.17 10.33 -5.28
CA LEU A 75 -4.93 10.22 -6.72
C LEU A 75 -3.70 11.01 -7.16
N LYS A 76 -3.54 12.26 -6.68
CA LYS A 76 -2.34 13.08 -6.98
C LYS A 76 -1.06 12.40 -6.48
N VAL A 77 -1.07 11.88 -5.26
CA VAL A 77 0.07 11.14 -4.68
C VAL A 77 0.38 9.89 -5.49
N ALA A 78 -0.64 9.12 -5.88
CA ALA A 78 -0.46 7.90 -6.66
C ALA A 78 0.13 8.18 -8.05
N LEU A 79 -0.34 9.23 -8.73
CA LEU A 79 0.21 9.64 -10.03
C LEU A 79 1.68 10.05 -9.94
N ASP A 80 2.06 10.79 -8.89
CA ASP A 80 3.46 11.18 -8.66
C ASP A 80 4.36 9.96 -8.36
N TRP A 81 3.90 9.05 -7.49
CA TRP A 81 4.63 7.81 -7.21
C TRP A 81 4.78 6.92 -8.44
N LYS A 82 3.78 6.85 -9.29
CA LYS A 82 3.81 6.04 -10.52
C LYS A 82 4.98 6.45 -11.43
N VAL A 83 5.23 7.75 -11.60
CA VAL A 83 6.37 8.26 -12.38
C VAL A 83 7.70 7.80 -11.78
N ASN A 84 7.80 7.79 -10.46
CA ASN A 84 8.99 7.38 -9.73
C ASN A 84 9.20 5.85 -9.69
N LEU A 85 8.15 5.05 -9.86
CA LEU A 85 8.20 3.59 -9.90
C LEU A 85 8.72 3.06 -11.24
N MET A 86 8.33 3.69 -12.36
CA MET A 86 8.73 3.24 -13.70
C MET A 86 10.25 3.36 -13.96
N GLY A 87 10.95 4.23 -13.24
CA GLY A 87 12.41 4.39 -13.37
C GLY A 87 13.24 3.41 -12.52
N ASP A 88 12.64 2.79 -11.51
CA ASP A 88 13.32 1.95 -10.51
C ASP A 88 12.34 0.90 -9.97
N TYR A 89 12.00 -0.07 -10.83
CA TYR A 89 11.15 -1.24 -10.49
C TYR A 89 11.75 -2.13 -9.38
N GLY A 90 12.89 -1.77 -8.79
CA GLY A 90 13.65 -2.58 -7.84
C GLY A 90 13.14 -2.59 -6.40
N ASN A 91 12.13 -1.80 -6.02
CA ASN A 91 11.72 -1.71 -4.61
C ASN A 91 10.31 -2.25 -4.33
N ILE A 92 10.25 -3.50 -3.85
CA ILE A 92 9.04 -4.18 -3.38
C ILE A 92 8.23 -3.31 -2.42
N LEU A 93 8.88 -2.52 -1.54
CA LEU A 93 8.19 -1.65 -0.59
C LEU A 93 7.40 -0.54 -1.29
N LYS A 94 7.96 0.04 -2.36
CA LYS A 94 7.30 1.08 -3.16
C LYS A 94 6.11 0.49 -3.93
N ALA A 95 6.29 -0.70 -4.54
CA ALA A 95 5.22 -1.40 -5.22
C ALA A 95 4.06 -1.74 -4.28
N LEU A 96 4.36 -2.27 -3.08
CA LEU A 96 3.36 -2.54 -2.05
C LEU A 96 2.63 -1.27 -1.61
N GLY A 97 3.38 -0.21 -1.32
CA GLY A 97 2.80 1.07 -0.92
C GLY A 97 1.83 1.61 -1.95
N PHE A 98 2.22 1.55 -3.23
CA PHE A 98 1.36 1.98 -4.33
C PHE A 98 0.06 1.19 -4.40
N ILE A 99 0.14 -0.15 -4.34
CA ILE A 99 -1.07 -0.98 -4.41
C ILE A 99 -1.98 -0.70 -3.21
N TYR A 100 -1.46 -0.66 -1.98
CA TYR A 100 -2.28 -0.34 -0.82
C TYR A 100 -2.89 1.06 -0.88
N LEU A 101 -2.20 2.05 -1.44
CA LEU A 101 -2.75 3.39 -1.69
C LEU A 101 -3.92 3.34 -2.66
N VAL A 102 -3.79 2.62 -3.76
CA VAL A 102 -4.85 2.51 -4.78
C VAL A 102 -6.10 1.85 -4.20
N TYR A 103 -5.95 0.76 -3.45
CA TYR A 103 -7.07 0.05 -2.82
C TYR A 103 -7.70 0.83 -1.66
N ALA A 104 -6.88 1.35 -0.74
CA ALA A 104 -7.39 2.03 0.46
C ALA A 104 -8.24 3.27 0.14
N PHE A 105 -7.96 3.94 -0.98
CA PHE A 105 -8.66 5.16 -1.38
C PHE A 105 -9.69 4.92 -2.49
N GLY A 106 -9.90 3.67 -2.90
CA GLY A 106 -10.90 3.32 -3.92
C GLY A 106 -10.65 3.98 -5.27
N ILE A 107 -9.39 4.14 -5.67
CA ILE A 107 -8.98 4.81 -6.93
C ILE A 107 -8.52 3.82 -8.01
N VAL A 108 -8.89 2.54 -7.87
CA VAL A 108 -8.55 1.47 -8.83
C VAL A 108 -8.96 1.82 -10.26
N SER A 109 -10.12 2.48 -10.43
CA SER A 109 -10.66 2.90 -11.74
C SER A 109 -9.80 3.90 -12.50
N GLU A 110 -8.86 4.57 -11.81
CA GLU A 110 -8.00 5.60 -12.40
C GLU A 110 -6.73 5.01 -13.06
N PHE A 111 -6.53 3.70 -12.95
CA PHE A 111 -5.35 2.99 -13.45
C PHE A 111 -5.76 1.87 -14.40
N SER A 112 -4.88 1.54 -15.37
CA SER A 112 -5.14 0.40 -16.23
C SER A 112 -4.93 -0.91 -15.47
N MET A 113 -5.69 -1.94 -15.82
CA MET A 113 -5.52 -3.25 -15.18
C MET A 113 -4.14 -3.85 -15.42
N ASP A 114 -3.56 -3.64 -16.61
CA ASP A 114 -2.23 -4.15 -16.96
C ASP A 114 -1.14 -3.51 -16.08
N GLU A 115 -1.23 -2.20 -15.85
CA GLU A 115 -0.31 -1.47 -14.95
C GLU A 115 -0.40 -2.00 -13.51
N LEU A 116 -1.62 -2.20 -13.00
CA LEU A 116 -1.82 -2.74 -11.66
C LEU A 116 -1.27 -4.17 -11.54
N VAL A 117 -1.41 -4.99 -12.58
CA VAL A 117 -0.86 -6.36 -12.61
C VAL A 117 0.66 -6.34 -12.60
N GLU A 118 1.30 -5.49 -13.41
CA GLU A 118 2.75 -5.37 -13.48
C GLU A 118 3.36 -4.97 -12.13
N ILE A 119 2.80 -3.93 -11.49
CA ILE A 119 3.24 -3.48 -10.16
C ILE A 119 2.96 -4.55 -9.11
N SER A 120 1.83 -5.25 -9.21
CA SER A 120 1.49 -6.36 -8.32
C SER A 120 2.45 -7.53 -8.45
N ALA A 121 2.96 -7.82 -9.66
CA ALA A 121 3.93 -8.89 -9.87
C ALA A 121 5.26 -8.62 -9.13
N VAL A 122 5.69 -7.36 -9.05
CA VAL A 122 6.85 -6.95 -8.24
C VAL A 122 6.57 -7.14 -6.74
N ALA A 123 5.34 -6.84 -6.32
CA ALA A 123 4.91 -7.00 -4.93
C ALA A 123 4.64 -8.47 -4.52
N ALA A 124 4.34 -9.36 -5.46
CA ALA A 124 3.95 -10.76 -5.24
C ALA A 124 5.04 -11.64 -4.60
N VAL A 125 6.30 -11.20 -4.59
CA VAL A 125 7.37 -11.86 -3.82
C VAL A 125 7.14 -11.71 -2.30
N ASN A 126 6.20 -10.85 -1.88
CA ASN A 126 5.83 -10.65 -0.48
C ASN A 126 4.60 -11.49 -0.08
N VAL A 127 4.75 -12.33 0.94
CA VAL A 127 3.68 -13.22 1.44
C VAL A 127 2.45 -12.44 1.94
N GLU A 128 2.63 -11.27 2.57
CA GLU A 128 1.51 -10.45 3.05
C GLU A 128 0.69 -9.87 1.89
N PHE A 129 1.34 -9.56 0.77
CA PHE A 129 0.68 -9.06 -0.44
C PHE A 129 -0.13 -10.14 -1.16
N MET A 130 0.45 -11.34 -1.28
CA MET A 130 -0.24 -12.48 -1.86
C MET A 130 -1.53 -12.82 -1.10
N GLN A 131 -1.57 -12.62 0.22
CA GLN A 131 -2.79 -12.76 1.00
C GLN A 131 -3.84 -11.70 0.65
N LEU A 132 -3.43 -10.43 0.48
CA LEU A 132 -4.35 -9.38 0.06
C LEU A 132 -4.96 -9.68 -1.33
N CYS A 133 -4.15 -10.08 -2.31
CA CYS A 133 -4.66 -10.41 -3.65
C CYS A 133 -5.71 -11.53 -3.63
N ARG A 134 -5.70 -12.40 -2.62
CA ARG A 134 -6.78 -13.36 -2.34
C ARG A 134 -8.02 -12.67 -1.80
N ASP A 135 -7.85 -11.81 -0.80
CA ASP A 135 -8.95 -11.15 -0.10
C ASP A 135 -9.70 -10.14 -0.99
N VAL A 136 -9.02 -9.50 -1.97
CA VAL A 136 -9.63 -8.52 -2.90
C VAL A 136 -9.98 -9.09 -4.28
N GLY A 137 -9.91 -10.41 -4.50
CA GLY A 137 -10.33 -11.06 -5.75
C GLY A 137 -9.43 -10.80 -6.96
N LEU A 138 -8.15 -10.47 -6.74
CA LEU A 138 -7.15 -10.27 -7.81
C LEU A 138 -6.34 -11.53 -8.13
N THR A 139 -6.66 -12.64 -7.47
CA THR A 139 -5.83 -13.85 -7.48
C THR A 139 -5.72 -14.47 -8.87
N ASP A 140 -6.77 -14.32 -9.69
CA ASP A 140 -6.82 -14.83 -11.06
C ASP A 140 -5.92 -14.04 -12.05
N ARG A 141 -5.34 -12.92 -11.61
CA ARG A 141 -4.56 -12.00 -12.46
C ARG A 141 -3.13 -11.75 -11.96
N VAL A 142 -2.79 -12.22 -10.77
CA VAL A 142 -1.40 -12.25 -10.31
C VAL A 142 -0.80 -13.57 -10.77
N PRO A 143 0.28 -13.58 -11.58
CA PRO A 143 0.93 -14.82 -11.96
C PRO A 143 1.47 -15.50 -10.71
N GLY A 144 0.72 -16.48 -10.21
CA GLY A 144 1.12 -17.30 -9.09
C GLY A 144 2.35 -18.09 -9.48
N LYS A 145 3.53 -17.63 -9.08
CA LYS A 145 4.64 -18.56 -8.89
C LYS A 145 4.29 -19.42 -7.69
N ALA A 146 3.64 -20.55 -7.97
CA ALA A 146 3.69 -21.71 -7.10
C ALA A 146 5.18 -22.04 -6.91
N VAL A 147 5.76 -21.55 -5.82
CA VAL A 147 7.01 -22.11 -5.32
C VAL A 147 6.58 -23.27 -4.45
N GLU A 148 6.48 -24.43 -5.07
CA GLU A 148 6.46 -25.70 -4.34
C GLU A 148 7.76 -25.77 -3.53
N PHE A 149 7.63 -25.77 -2.20
CA PHE A 149 8.73 -26.09 -1.31
C PHE A 149 8.86 -27.61 -1.27
N PHE A 150 9.94 -28.15 -1.84
CA PHE A 150 10.55 -29.40 -1.39
C PHE A 150 11.53 -29.10 -0.27
#